data_AF-A0A5E6NV11-F1
#
_entry.id   AF-A0A5E6NV11-F1
#
_cell.length_a   1.000
_cell.length_b   1.000
_cell.length_c   1.000
_cell.angle_alpha   90.00
_cell.angle_beta   90.00
_cell.angle_gamma   90.00
#
_symmetry.space_group_name_H-M   'P 1'
#
loop_
_entity.id
_entity.type
_entity.pdbx_description
1 polymer ?
#
loop_
_entity_poly.entity_id
_entity_poly.type
_entity_poly.pdbx_seq_one_letter_code
_entity_poly.pdbx_strand_id
1 'polypeptide(L)'
;MSQNIAAEVIDVRILNPFDAEKIIASVKKTKNMLVVDSGWLSAGFSAEIIAKVVERLPVDCLDNPPMRLALPDAPAPTSRFLEKAYYLSVDDVSNAVQKILKPLA
;
A
#
# COMPACT_ATOMS: atom_id res chain seq x y z
N MET A 1 -9.90 4.94 19.63
CA MET A 1 -8.80 4.50 20.51
C MET A 1 -7.50 4.65 19.74
N SER A 2 -6.50 5.35 20.27
CA SER A 2 -5.19 5.46 19.63
C SER A 2 -4.44 4.15 19.80
N GLN A 3 -4.22 3.41 18.71
CA GLN A 3 -3.31 2.27 18.74
C GLN A 3 -1.86 2.78 18.66
N ASN A 4 -0.94 2.13 19.35
CA ASN A 4 0.48 2.51 19.41
C ASN A 4 1.23 2.05 18.14
N ILE A 5 0.79 2.53 16.98
CA ILE A 5 1.35 2.21 15.67
C ILE A 5 2.07 3.45 15.13
N ALA A 6 3.35 3.29 14.82
CA ALA A 6 4.14 4.30 14.12
C ALA A 6 4.36 3.86 12.67
N ALA A 7 4.04 4.72 11.71
CA ALA A 7 4.21 4.45 10.29
C ALA A 7 5.17 5.46 9.66
N GLU A 8 6.06 4.98 8.80
CA GLU A 8 6.85 5.83 7.91
C GLU A 8 6.04 6.05 6.63
N VAL A 9 5.59 7.29 6.39
CA VAL A 9 4.81 7.66 5.21
C VAL A 9 5.75 8.22 4.15
N ILE A 10 5.78 7.57 2.98
CA ILE A 10 6.62 7.96 1.84
C ILE A 10 5.71 8.36 0.68
N ASP A 11 5.86 9.60 0.23
CA ASP A 11 5.29 10.10 -1.03
C ASP A 11 6.27 9.81 -2.18
N VAL A 12 5.81 9.07 -3.18
CA VAL A 12 6.62 8.64 -4.34
C VAL A 12 7.06 9.82 -5.20
N ARG A 13 6.22 10.84 -5.37
CA ARG A 13 6.42 12.04 -6.23
C ARG A 13 6.66 11.80 -7.72
N ILE A 14 7.63 10.97 -8.09
CA ILE A 14 8.06 10.71 -9.47
C ILE A 14 7.78 9.26 -9.83
N LEU A 15 6.87 9.05 -10.78
CA LEU A 15 6.49 7.72 -11.27
C LEU A 15 7.46 7.17 -12.31
N ASN A 16 8.09 8.04 -13.10
CA ASN A 16 9.06 7.61 -14.12
C ASN A 16 10.13 8.70 -14.34
N PRO A 17 11.42 8.43 -14.04
CA PRO A 17 11.94 7.16 -13.50
C PRO A 17 11.54 6.97 -12.03
N PHE A 18 10.96 5.79 -11.70
CA PHE A 18 10.64 5.43 -10.32
C PHE A 18 11.89 4.94 -9.58
N ASP A 19 12.21 5.62 -8.48
CA ASP A 19 13.26 5.29 -7.53
C ASP A 19 12.68 4.66 -6.25
N ALA A 20 13.02 3.39 -6.02
CA ALA A 20 12.51 2.59 -4.90
C ALA A 20 13.44 2.61 -3.66
N GLU A 21 14.61 3.25 -3.72
CA GLU A 21 15.65 3.08 -2.69
C GLU A 21 15.19 3.54 -1.30
N LYS A 22 14.44 4.65 -1.22
CA LYS A 22 13.88 5.13 0.05
C LYS A 22 12.86 4.15 0.64
N ILE A 23 12.05 3.53 -0.21
CA ILE A 23 11.03 2.58 0.22
C ILE A 23 11.70 1.30 0.71
N ILE A 24 12.72 0.80 -0.01
CA ILE A 24 13.50 -0.37 0.40
C ILE A 24 14.16 -0.15 1.76
N ALA A 25 14.76 1.02 1.99
CA ALA A 25 15.38 1.36 3.26
C ALA A 25 14.37 1.37 4.42
N SER A 26 13.19 1.96 4.19
CA SER A 26 12.10 1.98 5.17
C SER A 26 11.57 0.58 5.47
N VAL A 27 11.29 -0.23 4.44
CA VAL A 27 10.78 -1.60 4.59
C VAL A 27 11.78 -2.51 5.31
N LYS A 28 13.09 -2.35 5.08
CA LYS A 28 14.10 -3.09 5.85
C LYS A 28 14.03 -2.82 7.36
N LYS A 29 13.61 -1.62 7.75
CA LYS A 29 13.44 -1.19 9.14
C LYS A 29 12.08 -1.58 9.71
N THR A 30 11.00 -1.37 8.97
CA THR A 30 9.62 -1.57 9.44
C THR A 30 9.10 -2.98 9.23
N LYS A 31 9.74 -3.76 8.36
CA LYS A 31 9.41 -5.16 8.02
C LYS A 31 8.03 -5.36 7.41
N ASN A 32 7.29 -4.29 7.14
CA ASN A 32 5.92 -4.31 6.64
C ASN A 32 5.73 -3.19 5.61
N MET A 33 4.87 -3.43 4.62
CA MET A 33 4.67 -2.51 3.49
C MET A 33 3.20 -2.47 3.05
N LEU A 34 2.64 -1.27 3.04
CA LEU A 34 1.32 -0.97 2.49
C LEU A 34 1.48 0.12 1.42
N VAL A 35 0.98 -0.14 0.21
CA VAL A 35 0.94 0.84 -0.87
C VAL A 35 -0.48 1.33 -1.04
N VAL A 36 -0.69 2.65 -1.02
CA VAL A 36 -1.97 3.30 -1.28
C VAL A 36 -1.88 4.02 -2.61
N ASP A 37 -2.80 3.71 -3.53
CA ASP A 37 -2.79 4.20 -4.90
C ASP A 37 -4.20 4.67 -5.29
N SER A 38 -4.26 5.78 -6.03
CA SER A 38 -5.50 6.34 -6.54
C SER A 38 -5.89 5.76 -7.92
N GLY A 39 -5.07 4.89 -8.49
CA GLY A 39 -5.39 4.12 -9.69
C GLY A 39 -6.17 2.83 -9.37
N TRP A 40 -6.45 2.05 -10.40
CA TRP A 40 -7.04 0.71 -10.25
C TRP A 40 -6.06 -0.29 -9.66
N LEU A 41 -6.59 -1.29 -8.96
CA LEU A 41 -5.80 -2.37 -8.38
C LEU A 41 -5.10 -3.19 -9.45
N SER A 42 -5.79 -3.53 -10.54
CA SER A 42 -5.19 -4.28 -11.64
C SER A 42 -4.39 -3.36 -12.55
N ALA A 43 -3.18 -3.80 -12.93
CA ALA A 43 -2.25 -3.04 -13.77
C ALA A 43 -1.93 -1.61 -13.29
N GLY A 44 -2.17 -1.31 -12.01
CA GLY A 44 -1.88 -0.03 -11.38
C GLY A 44 -0.42 0.11 -10.95
N PHE A 45 -0.02 1.35 -10.65
CA PHE A 45 1.36 1.66 -10.27
C PHE A 45 1.76 1.02 -8.93
N SER A 46 0.78 0.80 -8.04
CA SER A 46 1.01 0.03 -6.82
C SER A 46 1.60 -1.37 -7.06
N ALA A 47 1.31 -2.03 -8.19
CA ALA A 47 1.92 -3.31 -8.52
C ALA A 47 3.41 -3.16 -8.84
N GLU A 48 3.78 -2.13 -9.61
CA GLU A 48 5.17 -1.82 -9.96
C GLU A 48 6.00 -1.46 -8.71
N ILE A 49 5.42 -0.68 -7.79
CA ILE A 49 6.08 -0.36 -6.51
C ILE A 49 6.44 -1.64 -5.75
N ILE A 50 5.48 -2.56 -5.61
CA ILE A 50 5.69 -3.82 -4.88
C ILE A 50 6.75 -4.67 -5.59
N ALA A 51 6.65 -4.84 -6.90
CA ALA A 51 7.59 -5.63 -7.68
C ALA A 51 9.02 -5.11 -7.51
N LYS A 52 9.27 -3.82 -7.78
CA LYS A 52 10.61 -3.23 -7.67
C LYS A 52 11.21 -3.31 -6.27
N VAL A 53 10.38 -3.18 -5.23
CA VAL A 53 10.83 -3.26 -3.85
C VAL A 53 11.16 -4.70 -3.49
N VAL A 54 10.22 -5.63 -3.69
CA VAL A 54 10.36 -7.04 -3.27
C VAL A 54 11.50 -7.74 -4.02
N GLU A 55 11.70 -7.47 -5.32
CA GLU A 55 12.81 -8.02 -6.10
C GLU A 55 14.19 -7.67 -5.52
N ARG A 56 14.29 -6.60 -4.73
CA ARG A 56 15.54 -6.09 -4.15
C ARG A 56 15.63 -6.30 -2.64
N LEU A 57 14.61 -6.89 -2.02
CA LEU A 57 14.64 -7.23 -0.61
C LEU A 57 15.29 -8.60 -0.39
N PRO A 58 15.99 -8.80 0.75
CA PRO A 58 16.31 -10.15 1.22
C PRO A 58 15.04 -10.99 1.41
N VAL A 59 15.13 -12.30 1.18
CA VAL A 59 13.99 -13.23 1.22
C VAL A 59 13.21 -13.13 2.55
N ASP A 60 13.91 -13.09 3.68
CA ASP A 60 13.31 -13.06 5.02
C ASP A 60 13.16 -11.63 5.58
N CYS A 61 13.05 -10.63 4.71
CA CYS A 61 12.99 -9.24 5.15
C CYS A 61 11.61 -8.79 5.65
N LEU A 62 10.53 -9.44 5.21
CA LEU A 62 9.16 -9.03 5.52
C LEU A 62 8.54 -9.93 6.58
N ASP A 63 7.92 -9.33 7.60
CA ASP A 63 7.19 -10.08 8.64
C ASP A 63 5.83 -10.56 8.10
N ASN A 64 5.23 -9.79 7.18
CA ASN A 64 3.93 -10.07 6.58
C ASN A 64 3.92 -9.77 5.08
N PRO A 65 3.03 -10.40 4.29
CA PRO A 65 2.90 -10.11 2.87
C PRO A 65 2.58 -8.63 2.62
N PRO A 66 3.22 -7.99 1.63
CA PRO A 66 2.89 -6.62 1.26
C PRO A 66 1.43 -6.48 0.83
N MET A 67 0.80 -5.37 1.19
CA MET A 67 -0.58 -5.08 0.84
C MET A 67 -0.70 -3.87 -0.08
N ARG A 68 -1.76 -3.86 -0.90
CA ARG A 68 -2.11 -2.73 -1.77
C ARG A 68 -3.54 -2.31 -1.49
N LEU A 69 -3.76 -1.01 -1.38
CA LEU A 69 -5.07 -0.37 -1.43
C LEU A 69 -5.13 0.48 -2.69
N ALA A 70 -6.09 0.18 -3.54
CA ALA A 70 -6.31 0.85 -4.82
C ALA A 70 -7.80 0.80 -5.16
N LEU A 71 -8.21 1.54 -6.18
CA LEU A 71 -9.59 1.55 -6.66
C LEU A 71 -9.97 0.17 -7.23
N PRO A 72 -11.25 -0.24 -7.14
CA PRO A 72 -11.72 -1.45 -7.81
C PRO A 72 -11.64 -1.30 -9.33
N ASP A 73 -11.55 -2.42 -10.06
CA ASP A 73 -11.46 -2.46 -11.52
C ASP A 73 -12.81 -2.13 -12.18
N ALA A 74 -13.25 -0.89 -12.02
CA ALA A 74 -14.51 -0.37 -12.53
C ALA A 74 -14.36 1.10 -12.94
N PRO A 75 -15.17 1.60 -13.88
CA PRO A 75 -15.25 3.03 -14.16
C PRO A 75 -15.72 3.80 -12.93
N ALA A 76 -15.23 5.04 -12.78
CA ALA A 76 -15.67 5.93 -11.71
C ALA A 76 -17.19 6.16 -11.81
N PRO A 77 -17.95 5.91 -10.73
CA PRO A 77 -19.40 6.09 -10.73
C PRO A 77 -19.78 7.56 -10.54
N THR A 78 -20.99 7.94 -10.98
CA THR A 78 -21.56 9.28 -10.76
C THR A 78 -22.54 9.33 -9.58
N SER A 79 -22.99 8.18 -9.10
CA SER A 79 -23.87 8.09 -7.94
C SER A 79 -23.07 8.22 -6.66
N ARG A 80 -23.44 9.17 -5.80
CA ARG A 80 -22.83 9.38 -4.48
C ARG A 80 -22.76 8.11 -3.61
N PHE A 81 -23.76 7.22 -3.74
CA PHE A 81 -23.75 5.95 -3.01
C PHE A 81 -22.63 5.04 -3.50
N LEU A 82 -22.41 4.96 -4.81
CA LEU A 82 -21.37 4.14 -5.42
C LEU A 82 -19.98 4.77 -5.25
N GLU A 83 -19.85 6.10 -5.28
CA GLU A 83 -18.57 6.79 -5.01
C GLU A 83 -17.99 6.40 -3.65
N LYS A 84 -18.83 6.26 -2.62
CA LYS A 84 -18.39 5.81 -1.29
C LYS A 84 -17.81 4.40 -1.27
N ALA A 85 -18.24 3.54 -2.18
CA ALA A 85 -17.71 2.18 -2.32
C ALA A 85 -16.52 2.11 -3.28
N TYR A 86 -16.32 3.14 -4.11
CA TYR A 86 -15.29 3.21 -5.13
C TYR A 86 -14.00 3.83 -4.60
N TYR A 87 -14.10 4.96 -3.90
CA TYR A 87 -12.94 5.69 -3.37
C TYR A 87 -12.52 5.21 -1.99
N LEU A 88 -11.21 5.22 -1.76
CA LEU A 88 -10.62 4.85 -0.47
C LEU A 88 -10.92 5.91 0.61
N SER A 89 -11.26 5.44 1.79
CA SER A 89 -11.44 6.23 3.00
C SER A 89 -10.26 6.11 3.96
N VAL A 90 -10.22 6.98 4.96
CA VAL A 90 -9.24 6.90 6.07
C VAL A 90 -9.41 5.58 6.84
N ASP A 91 -10.65 5.10 6.98
CA ASP A 91 -10.95 3.85 7.66
C ASP A 91 -10.39 2.65 6.89
N ASP A 92 -10.41 2.67 5.56
CA ASP A 92 -9.82 1.61 4.73
C ASP A 92 -8.31 1.49 4.96
N VAL A 93 -7.61 2.62 5.00
CA VAL A 93 -6.18 2.66 5.31
C VAL A 93 -5.91 2.16 6.73
N SER A 94 -6.68 2.62 7.71
CA SER A 94 -6.53 2.18 9.11
C SER A 94 -6.76 0.67 9.26
N ASN A 95 -7.79 0.14 8.61
CA ASN A 95 -8.13 -1.29 8.63
C ASN A 95 -7.05 -2.13 7.94
N ALA A 96 -6.49 -1.66 6.83
CA ALA A 96 -5.39 -2.35 6.15
C ALA A 96 -4.12 -2.39 7.00
N VAL A 97 -3.77 -1.29 7.68
CA VAL A 97 -2.64 -1.24 8.62
C VAL A 97 -2.85 -2.22 9.78
N GLN A 98 -4.06 -2.31 10.33
CA GLN A 98 -4.36 -3.29 11.37
C GLN A 98 -4.29 -4.73 10.84
N LYS A 99 -4.67 -4.96 9.58
CA LYS A 99 -4.64 -6.29 8.96
C LYS A 99 -3.21 -6.76 8.69
N ILE A 100 -2.33 -5.90 8.18
CA ILE A 100 -0.94 -6.25 7.90
C ILE A 100 -0.14 -6.55 9.17
N LEU A 101 -0.48 -5.93 10.31
CA LEU A 101 0.22 -6.16 11.59
C LEU A 101 -0.25 -7.40 12.36
N LYS A 102 -1.30 -8.09 11.90
CA LYS A 102 -1.73 -9.36 12.53
C LYS A 102 -0.80 -10.48 12.07
N PRO A 103 -0.21 -11.27 12.99
CA PRO A 103 0.58 -12.43 12.61
C PRO A 103 -0.22 -13.38 11.72
N LEU A 104 0.40 -13.94 10.69
CA LEU A 104 -0.12 -15.10 9.99
C LEU A 104 -0.23 -16.25 11.00
N ALA A 105 -1.45 -16.74 11.21
CA ALA A 105 -1.74 -17.89 12.06
C ALA A 105 -1.20 -19.19 11.45
#